data_AF-A0A2M7PR72-F1
#
_entry.id   AF-A0A2M7PR72-F1
#
_cell.length_a   1.000
_cell.length_b   1.000
_cell.length_c   1.000
_cell.angle_alpha   90.00
_cell.angle_beta   90.00
_cell.angle_gamma   90.00
#
_symmetry.space_group_name_H-M   'P 1'
#
loop_
_entity.id
_entity.type
_entity.pdbx_description
1 polymer ?
#
loop_
_entity_poly.entity_id
_entity_poly.type
_entity_poly.pdbx_seq_one_letter_code
_entity_poly.pdbx_strand_id
1 'polypeptide(L)' 'MSFPRRGEVFWGPGKKKIRPLLVVSNDQGNRYSNDVVVIPGTTQKRDIVYPVEILVTEGFSKP' A
#
# COMPACT_ATOMS: atom_id res chain seq x y z
N MET A 1 -16.80 -13.23 -0.84
CA MET A 1 -16.40 -11.97 -0.17
C MET A 1 -14.94 -11.71 -0.52
N SER A 2 -14.66 -10.57 -1.16
CA SER A 2 -13.28 -10.15 -1.47
C SER A 2 -12.72 -9.41 -0.26
N PHE A 3 -11.55 -9.80 0.21
CA PHE A 3 -10.83 -9.12 1.30
C PHE A 3 -9.47 -8.62 0.77
N PRO A 4 -8.89 -7.55 1.34
CA PRO A 4 -7.60 -7.03 0.89
C PRO A 4 -6.47 -8.05 1.07
N ARG A 5 -5.64 -8.26 0.05
CA ARG A 5 -4.50 -9.17 0.13
C ARG A 5 -3.18 -8.43 0.24
N ARG A 6 -2.20 -9.08 0.86
CA ARG A 6 -0.84 -8.56 0.93
C ARG A 6 -0.28 -8.33 -0.48
N GLY A 7 0.30 -7.15 -0.70
CA GLY A 7 0.84 -6.74 -2.01
C GLY A 7 -0.15 -5.99 -2.90
N GLU A 8 -1.45 -5.99 -2.57
CA GLU A 8 -2.42 -5.18 -3.29
C GLU A 8 -2.27 -3.70 -2.94
N VAL A 9 -2.57 -2.86 -3.93
CA VAL A 9 -2.52 -1.40 -3.80
C VAL A 9 -3.93 -0.84 -3.84
N PHE A 10 -4.30 -0.08 -2.82
CA PHE A 10 -5.60 0.58 -2.71
C PHE A 10 -5.43 2.09 -2.67
N TRP A 11 -6.42 2.82 -3.18
CA TRP A 11 -6.52 4.25 -2.97
C TRP A 11 -7.36 4.51 -1.73
N GLY A 12 -6.77 5.13 -0.71
CA GLY A 12 -7.45 5.36 0.56
C GLY A 12 -7.18 6.73 1.17
N PRO A 13 -7.98 7.14 2.16
CA PRO A 13 -7.81 8.41 2.84
C PRO A 13 -6.53 8.40 3.69
N GLY A 14 -5.50 9.10 3.23
CA GLY A 14 -4.35 9.44 4.08
C GLY A 14 -4.66 10.67 4.94
N LYS A 15 -3.83 10.94 5.96
CA LYS A 15 -3.98 12.05 6.95
C LYS A 15 -4.38 13.43 6.38
N LYS A 16 -4.17 13.71 5.09
CA LYS A 16 -4.53 14.98 4.44
C LYS A 16 -5.08 14.85 3.01
N LYS A 17 -4.85 13.74 2.31
CA LYS A 17 -5.21 13.53 0.88
C LYS A 17 -5.41 12.04 0.62
N ILE A 18 -6.23 11.70 -0.39
CA ILE A 18 -6.32 10.35 -0.93
C ILE A 18 -4.95 9.99 -1.56
N ARG A 19 -4.40 8.83 -1.20
CA ARG A 19 -3.07 8.38 -1.63
C ARG A 19 -3.09 6.88 -1.91
N PRO A 20 -2.16 6.37 -2.73
CA PRO A 20 -1.97 4.94 -2.87
C PRO A 20 -1.44 4.35 -1.56
N LEU A 21 -1.97 3.20 -1.17
CA LEU A 21 -1.67 2.47 0.06
C LEU A 21 -1.34 1.02 -0.33
N LEU A 22 -0.17 0.53 0.07
CA LEU A 22 0.23 -0.87 -0.14
C LEU A 22 -0.13 -1.71 1.09
N VAL A 23 -0.88 -2.79 0.91
CA VAL A 23 -1.21 -3.70 2.00
C VAL A 23 -0.01 -4.58 2.34
N VAL A 24 0.39 -4.58 3.61
CA VAL A 24 1.55 -5.36 4.10
C VAL A 24 1.20 -6.37 5.19
N SER A 25 0.02 -6.26 5.80
CA SER A 25 -0.51 -7.25 6.73
C SER A 25 -0.76 -8.60 6.05
N ASN A 26 -0.78 -9.66 6.85
CA ASN A 26 -1.02 -11.02 6.39
C ASN A 26 -2.48 -11.23 5.95
N ASP A 27 -2.68 -12.13 4.98
CA ASP A 27 -4.01 -12.39 4.42
C ASP A 27 -4.99 -12.97 5.45
N GLN A 28 -4.49 -13.73 6.42
CA GLN A 28 -5.31 -14.24 7.53
C GLN A 28 -5.82 -13.08 8.40
N GLY A 29 -4.96 -12.12 8.75
CA GLY A 29 -5.37 -10.92 9.48
C GLY A 29 -6.36 -10.11 8.68
N ASN A 30 -6.09 -9.87 7.39
CA ASN A 30 -6.97 -9.08 6.53
C ASN A 30 -8.36 -9.71 6.31
N ARG A 31 -8.48 -11.04 6.49
CA ARG A 31 -9.74 -11.76 6.32
C ARG A 31 -10.65 -11.68 7.55
N TYR A 32 -10.07 -11.65 8.75
CA TYR A 32 -10.82 -11.75 10.01
C TYR A 32 -10.79 -10.46 10.84
N SER A 33 -9.82 -9.59 10.62
CA SER A 33 -9.70 -8.28 11.28
C SER A 33 -10.48 -7.22 10.51
N ASN A 34 -11.00 -6.23 11.24
CA ASN A 34 -11.53 -5.00 10.63
C ASN A 34 -10.41 -4.01 10.25
N ASP A 35 -9.19 -4.23 10.76
CA ASP A 35 -8.03 -3.38 10.54
C ASP A 35 -7.01 -4.04 9.61
N VAL A 36 -6.48 -3.25 8.67
CA VAL A 36 -5.48 -3.66 7.68
C VAL A 36 -4.26 -2.75 7.81
N VAL A 37 -3.06 -3.33 7.85
CA VAL A 37 -1.81 -2.56 7.95
C VAL A 37 -1.33 -2.22 6.55
N VAL A 38 -1.13 -0.93 6.31
CA VAL A 38 -0.76 -0.39 5.01
C VAL A 38 0.46 0.53 5.08
N ILE A 39 1.23 0.57 4.00
CA ILE A 39 2.30 1.56 3.79
C ILE A 39 1.80 2.64 2.84
N PRO A 40 1.79 3.92 3.23
CA PRO A 40 1.38 5.00 2.34
C PRO A 40 2.44 5.29 1.28
N GLY A 41 2.02 5.34 0.03
CA GLY A 41 2.84 5.76 -1.10
C GLY A 41 2.77 7.27 -1.34
N THR A 42 3.77 7.78 -2.04
CA THR A 42 3.81 9.15 -2.56
C THR A 42 4.16 9.13 -4.05
N THR A 43 3.49 9.94 -4.85
CA THR A 43 3.79 10.13 -6.28
C THR A 43 4.74 11.30 -6.52
N GLN A 44 5.11 12.04 -5.47
CA GLN A 44 6.10 13.11 -5.58
C GLN A 44 7.47 12.49 -5.90
N LYS A 45 8.09 12.97 -6.97
CA LYS A 45 9.49 12.62 -7.29
C LYS A 45 10.37 13.09 -6.14
N ARG A 46 11.12 12.16 -5.56
CA ARG A 46 12.17 12.45 -4.60
C ARG A 46 13.52 12.30 -5.29
N ASP A 47 14.42 13.22 -5.01
CA ASP A 47 15.79 13.18 -5.54
C ASP A 47 16.60 12.03 -4.92
N ILE A 48 16.20 11.56 -3.74
CA ILE A 48 16.86 10.49 -2.97
C ILE A 48 15.80 9.50 -2.48
N VAL A 49 16.07 8.20 -2.65
CA VAL A 49 15.28 7.10 -2.08
C VAL A 49 16.04 6.58 -0.85
N TYR A 50 15.44 6.72 0.33
CA TYR A 50 16.03 6.22 1.57
C TYR A 50 15.95 4.69 1.67
N PRO A 51 16.77 4.01 2.49
CA PRO A 51 16.73 2.55 2.64
C PRO A 51 15.40 1.97 3.14
N VAL A 52 14.55 2.82 3.73
CA VAL A 52 13.21 2.46 4.24
C VAL A 52 12.12 2.74 3.20
N GLU A 53 12.48 3.33 2.06
CA GLU A 53 11.57 3.65 0.98
C GLU A 53 11.88 2.76 -0.23
N ILE A 54 10.83 2.40 -0.97
CA ILE A 54 10.95 1.54 -2.14
C ILE A 54 10.42 2.31 -3.33
N LEU A 55 11.23 2.43 -4.38
CA LEU A 55 10.79 2.99 -5.65
C LEU A 55 9.93 1.95 -6.37
N VAL A 56 8.65 2.27 -6.56
CA VAL A 56 7.71 1.43 -7.29
C VAL A 56 7.68 1.89 -8.75
N THR A 57 8.10 1.01 -9.67
CA THR A 57 8.04 1.25 -11.12
C THR A 57 6.76 0.68 -11.73
N GLU A 58 6.44 1.09 -12.97
CA GLU A 58 5.34 0.48 -13.74
C GLU A 58 5.57 -1.04 -13.86
N GLY A 59 4.56 -1.83 -13.47
CA GLY A 59 4.62 -3.30 -13.43
C GLY A 59 4.43 -3.93 -12.04
N PHE A 60 4.47 -3.13 -10.97
CA PHE A 60 4.23 -3.64 -9.61
C PHE A 60 2.76 -4.02 -9.35
N SER A 61 1.84 -3.49 -10.16
CA SER A 61 0.42 -3.83 -10.13
C SER A 61 0.06 -4.82 -11.25
N LYS A 62 0.62 -6.02 -11.22
CA LYS A 62 -0.03 -7.13 -11.93
C LYS A 62 -0.78 -7.98 -10.89
N PRO A 63 -2.11 -8.13 -11.05
CA PRO A 63 -2.90 -9.00 -10.19
C PRO A 63 -2.47 -10.47 -10.32
#